data_AF-A0A511R3F4-F1
#
_entry.id   AF-A0A511R3F4-F1
#
_cell.length_a   1.000
_cell.length_b   1.000
_cell.length_c   1.000
_cell.angle_alpha   90.00
_cell.angle_beta   90.00
_cell.angle_gamma   90.00
#
_symmetry.space_group_name_H-M   'P 1'
#
loop_
_entity.id
_entity.type
_entity.pdbx_description
1 polymer ?
#
loop_
_entity_poly.entity_id
_entity_poly.type
_entity_poly.pdbx_seq_one_letter_code
_entity_poly.pdbx_strand_id
1 'polypeptide(L)'
;MLIDSSSKWVVRPSMLLGGLLLVLVAGYWAFSRAFGYIGYYPVLIGEVAMLAGVALAVWSGGLRFPRQLSAWLFVFVFLFGLGQIIYSAWFLEQPLLEVIRSFATLYYGVYGFLAYFAARRLLVLLDDQALAWLMPKMAWAVLLGMSISIAGFIFLVDYLPYFPQTTVPILTYKPTDAIIPLLFFTVMWVRGYLPPAFMAWILALVAFAAARSRSSLAAYAVGFVLQGPFRVRSLWLMVAVFVAVSLLAIFDVRISLGYREISINQLAANALFFLEPDQAGQLDSTTTQNANWRLAWWTAIWNEAVVNEYYLMGLGWGVNLADHYGFQTVEANTLDVLRNPHNALMGILARGGWVISFAWLLTYATFLVSVVWSLARKHYSYANRTLLIAIFVCTIANLINGATDVYLESPQVAIPHWILIGLGWALMERETRPSHAETSVGLEKP
;
A
#
# COMPACT_ATOMS: atom_id res chain seq x y z
N MET A 1 31.08 -14.10 -9.69
CA MET A 1 31.08 -12.99 -10.67
C MET A 1 32.09 -13.36 -11.76
N LEU A 2 31.66 -14.16 -12.75
CA LEU A 2 32.45 -14.44 -13.96
C LEU A 2 31.77 -13.65 -15.07
N ILE A 3 32.40 -12.53 -15.45
CA ILE A 3 31.93 -11.64 -16.50
C ILE A 3 32.47 -12.21 -17.81
N ASP A 4 31.62 -12.89 -18.56
CA ASP A 4 31.85 -13.15 -19.98
C ASP A 4 31.77 -11.81 -20.72
N SER A 5 32.91 -11.37 -21.24
CA SER A 5 33.14 -10.09 -21.89
C SER A 5 32.60 -10.01 -23.33
N SER A 6 31.88 -11.04 -23.79
CA SER A 6 31.39 -11.13 -25.17
C SER A 6 29.88 -10.94 -25.35
N SER A 7 29.09 -10.91 -24.27
CA SER A 7 27.65 -10.64 -24.39
C SER A 7 27.40 -9.13 -24.45
N LYS A 8 27.10 -8.61 -25.65
CA LYS A 8 26.47 -7.28 -25.78
C LYS A 8 25.36 -7.17 -24.73
N TRP A 9 25.34 -6.07 -23.98
CA TRP A 9 24.31 -5.76 -22.97
C TRP A 9 22.94 -5.63 -23.65
N VAL A 10 22.34 -6.75 -24.06
CA VAL A 10 20.96 -6.79 -24.51
C VAL A 10 20.14 -6.67 -23.24
N VAL A 11 19.78 -5.43 -22.89
CA VAL A 11 18.88 -5.15 -21.78
C VAL A 11 17.60 -5.93 -22.06
N ARG A 12 17.36 -6.97 -21.26
CA ARG A 12 16.18 -7.80 -21.43
C ARG A 12 14.96 -6.96 -21.04
N PRO A 13 13.85 -6.99 -21.80
CA PRO A 13 12.66 -6.20 -21.48
C PRO A 13 12.12 -6.44 -20.04
N SER A 14 12.34 -7.62 -19.47
CA SER A 14 12.00 -7.91 -18.07
C SER A 14 12.84 -7.15 -17.04
N MET A 15 14.09 -6.79 -17.36
CA MET A 15 14.92 -5.92 -16.51
C MET A 15 14.42 -4.47 -16.57
N LEU A 16 14.01 -3.99 -17.75
CA LEU A 16 13.36 -2.68 -17.91
C LEU A 16 12.07 -2.62 -17.11
N LEU A 17 11.24 -3.67 -17.18
CA LEU A 17 10.01 -3.77 -16.39
C LEU A 17 10.31 -3.75 -14.89
N GLY A 18 11.28 -4.54 -14.42
CA GLY A 18 11.68 -4.52 -13.01
C GLY A 18 12.18 -3.14 -12.56
N GLY A 19 12.98 -2.47 -13.38
CA GLY A 19 13.45 -1.10 -13.13
C GLY A 19 12.31 -0.09 -13.07
N LEU A 20 11.36 -0.15 -14.01
CA LEU A 20 10.16 0.68 -14.02
C LEU A 20 9.34 0.52 -12.73
N LEU A 21 9.07 -0.73 -12.33
CA LEU A 21 8.32 -1.01 -11.11
C LEU A 21 9.06 -0.54 -9.85
N LEU A 22 10.39 -0.68 -9.81
CA LEU A 22 11.21 -0.19 -8.70
C LEU A 22 11.16 1.34 -8.60
N VAL A 23 11.25 2.05 -9.73
CA VAL A 23 11.15 3.52 -9.78
C VAL A 23 9.77 3.97 -9.30
N LEU A 24 8.70 3.29 -9.72
CA LEU A 24 7.34 3.60 -9.24
C LEU A 24 7.22 3.42 -7.73
N VAL A 25 7.67 2.28 -7.19
CA VAL A 25 7.60 2.02 -5.75
C VAL A 25 8.41 3.05 -4.97
N ALA A 26 9.67 3.28 -5.37
CA ALA A 26 10.54 4.23 -4.68
C ALA A 26 10.02 5.66 -4.78
N GLY A 27 9.53 6.07 -5.95
CA GLY A 27 8.96 7.40 -6.19
C GLY A 27 7.70 7.66 -5.36
N TYR A 28 6.75 6.73 -5.37
CA TYR A 28 5.53 6.86 -4.56
C TYR A 28 5.81 6.79 -3.06
N TRP A 29 6.73 5.92 -2.61
CA TRP A 29 7.12 5.89 -1.20
C TRP A 29 7.86 7.15 -0.76
N ALA A 30 8.67 7.76 -1.63
CA ALA A 30 9.44 8.96 -1.33
C ALA A 30 8.60 10.25 -1.40
N PHE A 31 7.70 10.39 -2.37
CA PHE A 31 7.00 11.65 -2.63
C PHE A 31 5.47 11.55 -2.59
N SER A 32 4.90 10.41 -2.16
CA SER A 32 3.46 10.19 -2.00
C SER A 32 2.71 10.61 -3.28
N ARG A 33 1.59 11.33 -3.16
CA ARG A 33 0.72 11.73 -4.27
C ARG A 33 1.44 12.67 -5.25
N ALA A 34 2.43 13.47 -4.80
CA ALA A 34 3.15 14.39 -5.67
C ALA A 34 3.85 13.65 -6.83
N PHE A 35 4.40 12.46 -6.57
CA PHE A 35 5.01 11.63 -7.62
C PHE A 35 4.04 11.25 -8.74
N GLY A 36 2.75 11.17 -8.43
CA GLY A 36 1.71 10.76 -9.36
C GLY A 36 1.48 11.73 -10.51
N TYR A 37 1.70 13.03 -10.28
CA TYR A 37 1.35 14.07 -11.23
C TYR A 37 2.47 14.35 -12.23
N ILE A 38 2.11 14.30 -13.52
CA ILE A 38 3.01 14.62 -14.64
C ILE A 38 2.69 15.97 -15.29
N GLY A 39 1.81 16.76 -14.68
CA GLY A 39 1.39 18.09 -15.16
C GLY A 39 0.23 18.12 -16.16
N TYR A 40 -0.39 16.97 -16.44
CA TYR A 40 -1.59 16.87 -17.29
C TYR A 40 -2.67 16.02 -16.62
N TYR A 41 -3.50 16.64 -15.78
CA TYR A 41 -4.58 15.95 -15.08
C TYR A 41 -5.74 15.62 -16.04
N PRO A 42 -6.37 14.42 -15.99
CA PRO A 42 -6.31 13.39 -14.96
C PRO A 42 -5.31 12.24 -15.21
N VAL A 43 -4.38 12.39 -16.16
CA VAL A 43 -3.39 11.34 -16.47
C VAL A 43 -2.29 11.34 -15.41
N LEU A 44 -2.13 10.24 -14.68
CA LEU A 44 -1.06 10.08 -13.70
C LEU A 44 0.06 9.21 -14.28
N ILE A 45 1.26 9.32 -13.69
CA ILE A 45 2.40 8.48 -14.08
C ILE A 45 2.07 6.98 -13.93
N GLY A 46 1.15 6.66 -13.02
CA GLY A 46 0.65 5.30 -12.79
C GLY A 46 -0.04 4.71 -14.01
N GLU A 47 -0.89 5.44 -14.72
CA GLU A 47 -1.54 4.92 -15.94
C GLU A 47 -0.53 4.76 -17.07
N VAL A 48 0.36 5.75 -17.25
CA VAL A 48 1.39 5.72 -18.30
C VAL A 48 2.34 4.54 -18.09
N ALA A 49 2.80 4.33 -16.86
CA ALA A 49 3.71 3.25 -16.53
C ALA A 49 3.02 1.87 -16.57
N MET A 50 1.71 1.79 -16.32
CA MET A 50 0.95 0.57 -16.50
C MET A 50 0.92 0.15 -17.98
N LEU A 51 0.61 1.09 -18.89
CA LEU A 51 0.62 0.82 -20.33
C LEU A 51 2.01 0.41 -20.82
N ALA A 52 3.06 1.14 -20.40
CA ALA A 52 4.44 0.78 -20.72
C ALA A 52 4.82 -0.60 -20.16
N GLY A 53 4.40 -0.91 -18.94
CA GLY A 53 4.65 -2.20 -18.29
C GLY A 53 3.99 -3.36 -19.02
N VAL A 54 2.74 -3.21 -19.46
CA VAL A 54 2.03 -4.19 -20.29
C VAL A 54 2.75 -4.39 -21.62
N ALA A 55 3.14 -3.30 -22.29
CA ALA A 55 3.88 -3.38 -23.55
C ALA A 55 5.23 -4.13 -23.39
N LEU A 56 5.99 -3.81 -22.33
CA LEU A 56 7.24 -4.52 -22.00
C LEU A 56 7.02 -5.99 -21.69
N ALA A 57 5.94 -6.33 -20.98
CA ALA A 57 5.60 -7.71 -20.66
C ALA A 57 5.22 -8.51 -21.92
N VAL A 58 4.40 -7.94 -22.82
CA VAL A 58 4.05 -8.55 -24.10
C VAL A 58 5.29 -8.76 -24.98
N TRP A 59 6.15 -7.74 -25.10
CA TRP A 59 7.38 -7.82 -25.90
C TRP A 59 8.33 -8.93 -25.44
N SER A 60 8.32 -9.24 -24.14
CA SER A 60 9.25 -10.19 -23.53
C SER A 60 8.90 -11.68 -23.72
N GLY A 61 7.91 -12.01 -24.55
CA GLY A 61 7.60 -13.39 -24.98
C GLY A 61 6.43 -14.06 -24.26
N GLY A 62 5.42 -13.29 -23.84
CA GLY A 62 4.11 -13.79 -23.39
C GLY A 62 3.86 -13.67 -21.88
N LEU A 63 2.64 -13.23 -21.52
CA LEU A 63 2.16 -13.13 -20.14
C LEU A 63 1.91 -14.53 -19.58
N ARG A 64 2.63 -14.90 -18.51
CA ARG A 64 2.32 -16.08 -17.71
C ARG A 64 1.53 -15.66 -16.48
N PHE A 65 0.51 -16.43 -16.14
CA PHE A 65 -0.33 -16.17 -14.98
C PHE A 65 0.19 -16.90 -13.74
N PRO A 66 0.04 -16.29 -12.54
CA PRO A 66 0.29 -16.98 -11.29
C PRO A 66 -0.66 -18.17 -11.10
N ARG A 67 -0.19 -19.21 -10.43
CA ARG A 67 -0.93 -20.44 -10.11
C ARG A 67 -1.75 -20.31 -8.82
N GLN A 68 -1.57 -19.22 -8.05
CA GLN A 68 -2.29 -19.03 -6.80
C GLN A 68 -3.77 -18.74 -7.05
N LEU A 69 -4.65 -19.32 -6.21
CA LEU A 69 -6.09 -19.06 -6.26
C LEU A 69 -6.42 -17.57 -6.15
N SER A 70 -5.67 -16.82 -5.33
CA SER A 70 -5.85 -15.37 -5.19
C SER A 70 -5.66 -14.61 -6.52
N ALA A 71 -4.71 -15.02 -7.36
CA ALA A 71 -4.52 -14.38 -8.66
C ALA A 71 -5.72 -14.63 -9.58
N TRP A 72 -6.27 -15.85 -9.60
CA TRP A 72 -7.43 -16.20 -10.43
C TRP A 72 -8.73 -15.57 -9.92
N LEU A 73 -8.93 -15.50 -8.61
CA LEU A 73 -10.04 -14.74 -8.01
C LEU A 73 -9.95 -13.26 -8.40
N PHE A 74 -8.74 -12.71 -8.43
CA PHE A 74 -8.56 -11.34 -8.87
C PHE A 74 -8.78 -11.15 -10.38
N VAL A 75 -8.37 -12.11 -11.23
CA VAL A 75 -8.75 -12.10 -12.66
C VAL A 75 -10.27 -12.08 -12.81
N PHE A 76 -11.00 -12.88 -12.03
CA PHE A 76 -12.46 -12.85 -12.02
C PHE A 76 -12.99 -11.47 -11.62
N VAL A 77 -12.53 -10.90 -10.50
CA VAL A 77 -12.88 -9.53 -10.06
C VAL A 77 -12.63 -8.51 -11.17
N PHE A 78 -11.47 -8.57 -11.81
CA PHE A 78 -11.07 -7.64 -12.85
C PHE A 78 -11.94 -7.76 -14.10
N LEU A 79 -12.16 -8.98 -14.62
CA LEU A 79 -12.98 -9.21 -15.82
C LEU A 79 -14.46 -8.88 -15.57
N PHE A 80 -14.99 -9.27 -14.41
CA PHE A 80 -16.36 -8.92 -14.03
C PHE A 80 -16.51 -7.40 -13.87
N GLY A 81 -15.53 -6.76 -13.24
CA GLY A 81 -15.43 -5.31 -13.11
C GLY A 81 -15.34 -4.58 -14.45
N LEU A 82 -14.60 -5.11 -15.42
CA LEU A 82 -14.60 -4.60 -16.80
C LEU A 82 -15.98 -4.69 -17.43
N GLY A 83 -16.70 -5.81 -17.25
CA GLY A 83 -18.10 -5.92 -17.66
C GLY A 83 -19.00 -4.86 -16.99
N GLN A 84 -18.76 -4.56 -15.72
CA GLN A 84 -19.48 -3.50 -15.02
C GLN A 84 -19.12 -2.09 -15.48
N ILE A 85 -17.91 -1.85 -16.00
CA ILE A 85 -17.58 -0.57 -16.66
C ILE A 85 -18.47 -0.37 -17.88
N ILE A 86 -18.61 -1.43 -18.70
CA ILE A 86 -19.49 -1.41 -19.88
C ILE A 86 -20.93 -1.10 -19.43
N TYR A 87 -21.43 -1.83 -18.44
CA TYR A 87 -22.76 -1.61 -17.87
C TYR A 87 -22.94 -0.18 -17.33
N SER A 88 -21.97 0.32 -16.55
CA SER A 88 -22.03 1.67 -15.96
C SER A 88 -22.05 2.77 -17.01
N ALA A 89 -21.20 2.65 -18.04
CA ALA A 89 -21.06 3.67 -19.06
C ALA A 89 -22.20 3.65 -20.09
N TRP A 90 -22.63 2.47 -20.54
CA TRP A 90 -23.63 2.36 -21.62
C TRP A 90 -25.06 2.16 -21.13
N PHE A 91 -25.28 1.42 -20.05
CA PHE A 91 -26.64 1.13 -19.58
C PHE A 91 -27.10 2.11 -18.51
N LEU A 92 -26.22 2.47 -17.57
CA LEU A 92 -26.50 3.48 -16.55
C LEU A 92 -26.17 4.91 -17.00
N GLU A 93 -25.66 5.08 -18.22
CA GLU A 93 -25.28 6.37 -18.83
C GLU A 93 -24.36 7.22 -17.94
N GLN A 94 -23.54 6.59 -17.10
CA GLN A 94 -22.64 7.29 -16.19
C GLN A 94 -21.42 7.85 -16.94
N PRO A 95 -20.90 9.03 -16.56
CA PRO A 95 -19.75 9.62 -17.23
C PRO A 95 -18.52 8.69 -17.23
N LEU A 96 -18.00 8.36 -18.41
CA LEU A 96 -16.91 7.39 -18.59
C LEU A 96 -15.66 7.72 -17.75
N LEU A 97 -15.32 9.01 -17.65
CA LEU A 97 -14.19 9.44 -16.84
C LEU A 97 -14.39 9.08 -15.36
N GLU A 98 -15.59 9.28 -14.82
CA GLU A 98 -15.92 8.97 -13.43
C GLU A 98 -16.00 7.46 -13.17
N VAL A 99 -16.45 6.70 -14.18
CA VAL A 99 -16.42 5.23 -14.18
C VAL A 99 -14.98 4.73 -14.07
N ILE A 100 -14.07 5.20 -14.94
CA ILE A 100 -12.66 4.80 -14.93
C ILE A 100 -11.99 5.21 -13.62
N ARG A 101 -12.21 6.45 -13.15
CA ARG A 101 -11.61 6.97 -11.91
C ARG A 101 -11.99 6.14 -10.69
N SER A 102 -13.25 5.73 -10.55
CA SER A 102 -13.66 4.87 -9.44
C SER A 102 -13.18 3.44 -9.59
N PHE A 103 -13.00 2.97 -10.83
CA PHE A 103 -12.49 1.63 -11.11
C PHE A 103 -10.99 1.48 -10.76
N ALA A 104 -10.30 2.58 -10.45
CA ALA A 104 -8.89 2.62 -10.04
C ALA A 104 -8.51 1.62 -8.96
N THR A 105 -9.38 1.46 -7.95
CA THR A 105 -9.19 0.48 -6.87
C THR A 105 -9.00 -0.95 -7.37
N LEU A 106 -9.60 -1.28 -8.53
CA LEU A 106 -9.47 -2.59 -9.16
C LEU A 106 -8.39 -2.58 -10.25
N TYR A 107 -8.35 -1.60 -11.17
CA TYR A 107 -7.40 -1.70 -12.28
C TYR A 107 -5.93 -1.60 -11.87
N TYR A 108 -5.60 -0.96 -10.74
CA TYR A 108 -4.23 -0.99 -10.23
C TYR A 108 -3.74 -2.41 -9.90
N GLY A 109 -4.63 -3.40 -9.77
CA GLY A 109 -4.22 -4.79 -9.60
C GLY A 109 -3.51 -5.43 -10.80
N VAL A 110 -3.57 -4.78 -11.98
CA VAL A 110 -2.70 -5.14 -13.11
C VAL A 110 -1.21 -5.10 -12.72
N TYR A 111 -0.81 -4.19 -11.83
CA TYR A 111 0.55 -4.12 -11.32
C TYR A 111 1.00 -5.38 -10.59
N GLY A 112 0.08 -6.15 -9.99
CA GLY A 112 0.39 -7.44 -9.38
C GLY A 112 0.85 -8.46 -10.41
N PHE A 113 0.21 -8.51 -11.59
CA PHE A 113 0.64 -9.40 -12.66
C PHE A 113 1.95 -8.94 -13.30
N LEU A 114 2.13 -7.63 -13.48
CA LEU A 114 3.39 -7.06 -13.98
C LEU A 114 4.55 -7.37 -13.02
N ALA A 115 4.33 -7.20 -11.72
CA ALA A 115 5.32 -7.51 -10.69
C ALA A 115 5.62 -9.00 -10.64
N TYR A 116 4.62 -9.88 -10.65
CA TYR A 116 4.82 -11.33 -10.74
C TYR A 116 5.66 -11.71 -11.96
N PHE A 117 5.33 -11.14 -13.12
CA PHE A 117 6.01 -11.41 -14.37
C PHE A 117 7.50 -11.00 -14.33
N ALA A 118 7.79 -9.79 -13.84
CA ALA A 118 9.16 -9.31 -13.64
C ALA A 118 9.91 -10.16 -12.61
N ALA A 119 9.26 -10.43 -11.47
CA ALA A 119 9.82 -11.13 -10.33
C ALA A 119 10.23 -12.56 -10.67
N ARG A 120 9.47 -13.28 -11.49
CA ARG A 120 9.84 -14.64 -11.90
C ARG A 120 11.20 -14.76 -12.59
N ARG A 121 11.64 -13.70 -13.26
CA ARG A 121 12.95 -13.65 -13.93
C ARG A 121 14.03 -13.03 -13.03
N LEU A 122 13.66 -12.11 -12.14
CA LEU A 122 14.59 -11.32 -11.34
C LEU A 122 14.83 -11.84 -9.92
N LEU A 123 13.88 -12.56 -9.31
CA LEU A 123 14.02 -13.10 -7.95
C LEU A 123 15.14 -14.14 -7.82
N VAL A 124 15.61 -14.71 -8.93
CA VAL A 124 16.80 -15.56 -8.93
C VAL A 124 18.04 -14.76 -8.52
N LEU A 125 18.05 -13.45 -8.79
CA LEU A 125 19.15 -12.53 -8.47
C LEU A 125 19.03 -11.92 -7.07
N LEU A 126 17.90 -12.09 -6.38
CA LEU A 126 17.66 -11.54 -5.05
C LEU A 126 17.99 -12.57 -3.97
N ASP A 127 19.29 -12.76 -3.74
CA ASP A 127 19.82 -13.49 -2.59
C ASP A 127 20.08 -12.56 -1.39
N ASP A 128 20.61 -13.13 -0.30
CA ASP A 128 20.93 -12.37 0.92
C ASP A 128 21.95 -11.25 0.66
N GLN A 129 22.94 -11.47 -0.22
CA GLN A 129 23.95 -10.48 -0.56
C GLN A 129 23.36 -9.33 -1.38
N ALA A 130 22.52 -9.64 -2.35
CA ALA A 130 21.81 -8.65 -3.16
C ALA A 130 20.89 -7.77 -2.31
N LEU A 131 20.14 -8.36 -1.37
CA LEU A 131 19.32 -7.60 -0.44
C LEU A 131 20.18 -6.72 0.50
N ALA A 132 21.25 -7.26 1.06
CA ALA A 132 22.16 -6.49 1.93
C ALA A 132 22.80 -5.29 1.20
N TRP A 133 23.02 -5.41 -0.11
CA TRP A 133 23.53 -4.31 -0.93
C TRP A 133 22.45 -3.32 -1.36
N LEU A 134 21.26 -3.79 -1.73
CA LEU A 134 20.18 -2.97 -2.28
C LEU A 134 19.41 -2.22 -1.20
N MET A 135 19.07 -2.87 -0.09
CA MET A 135 18.16 -2.33 0.93
C MET A 135 18.66 -1.01 1.54
N PRO A 136 19.94 -0.86 1.94
CA PRO A 136 20.42 0.42 2.47
C PRO A 136 20.30 1.58 1.47
N LYS A 137 20.55 1.33 0.18
CA LYS A 137 20.46 2.35 -0.88
C LYS A 137 19.02 2.77 -1.12
N MET A 138 18.12 1.78 -1.20
CA MET A 138 16.70 2.03 -1.37
C MET A 138 16.12 2.75 -0.15
N ALA A 139 16.47 2.32 1.07
CA ALA A 139 16.05 2.97 2.30
C ALA A 139 16.55 4.42 2.35
N TRP A 140 17.82 4.68 2.00
CA TRP A 140 18.35 6.04 2.00
C TRP A 140 17.59 6.94 1.03
N ALA A 141 17.40 6.50 -0.22
CA ALA A 141 16.69 7.28 -1.24
C ALA A 141 15.23 7.56 -0.84
N VAL A 142 14.52 6.54 -0.35
CA VAL A 142 13.11 6.65 0.02
C VAL A 142 12.92 7.49 1.27
N LEU A 143 13.68 7.22 2.34
CA LEU A 143 13.54 7.97 3.60
C LEU A 143 13.99 9.43 3.44
N LEU A 144 15.03 9.69 2.63
CA LEU A 144 15.42 11.07 2.31
C LEU A 144 14.33 11.81 1.54
N GLY A 145 13.82 11.22 0.45
CA GLY A 145 12.75 11.83 -0.32
C GLY A 145 11.49 12.06 0.51
N MET A 146 11.15 11.11 1.39
CA MET A 146 10.04 11.23 2.34
C MET A 146 10.27 12.38 3.33
N SER A 147 11.46 12.46 3.95
CA SER A 147 11.80 13.56 4.86
C SER A 147 11.75 14.92 4.17
N ILE A 148 12.27 15.03 2.94
CA ILE A 148 12.20 16.27 2.15
C ILE A 148 10.75 16.63 1.83
N SER A 149 9.93 15.67 1.41
CA SER A 149 8.52 15.90 1.09
C SER A 149 7.71 16.34 2.30
N ILE A 150 7.93 15.69 3.45
CA ILE A 150 7.29 16.04 4.72
C ILE A 150 7.72 17.43 5.17
N ALA A 151 9.04 17.71 5.18
CA ALA A 151 9.56 19.02 5.59
C ALA A 151 9.05 20.14 4.66
N GLY A 152 9.10 19.92 3.34
CA GLY A 152 8.57 20.87 2.36
C GLY A 152 7.09 21.14 2.55
N PHE A 153 6.28 20.09 2.76
CA PHE A 153 4.85 20.24 2.99
C PHE A 153 4.52 20.95 4.32
N ILE A 154 5.33 20.77 5.36
CA ILE A 154 5.08 21.40 6.67
C ILE A 154 5.49 22.88 6.65
N PHE A 155 6.72 23.14 6.19
CA PHE A 155 7.37 24.43 6.38
C PHE A 155 7.29 25.35 5.16
N LEU A 156 7.05 24.81 3.97
CA LEU A 156 7.15 25.55 2.72
C LEU A 156 5.87 25.52 1.87
N VAL A 157 4.77 24.92 2.32
CA VAL A 157 3.56 24.72 1.49
C VAL A 157 3.02 26.00 0.86
N ASP A 158 3.05 27.12 1.57
CA ASP A 158 2.59 28.42 1.05
C ASP A 158 3.48 28.98 -0.08
N TYR A 159 4.71 28.49 -0.20
CA TYR A 159 5.69 28.91 -1.20
C TYR A 159 5.90 27.87 -2.30
N LEU A 160 5.32 26.68 -2.17
CA LEU A 160 5.52 25.61 -3.12
C LEU A 160 4.63 25.83 -4.35
N PRO A 161 5.18 25.70 -5.57
CA PRO A 161 4.36 25.66 -6.76
C PRO A 161 3.42 24.45 -6.73
N TYR A 162 2.28 24.61 -7.38
CA TYR A 162 1.28 23.56 -7.58
C TYR A 162 1.48 22.88 -8.93
N PHE A 163 1.11 21.60 -9.04
CA PHE A 163 1.06 20.97 -10.35
C PHE A 163 -0.01 21.64 -11.22
N PRO A 164 0.25 21.88 -12.52
CA PRO A 164 -0.71 22.50 -13.43
C PRO A 164 -2.07 21.82 -13.36
N GLN A 165 -3.15 22.62 -13.31
CA GLN A 165 -4.54 22.14 -13.26
C GLN A 165 -4.92 21.34 -12.00
N THR A 166 -4.13 21.44 -10.93
CA THR A 166 -4.41 20.75 -9.66
C THR A 166 -4.23 21.67 -8.45
N THR A 167 -4.74 21.24 -7.30
CA THR A 167 -4.52 21.85 -5.98
C THR A 167 -3.37 21.19 -5.21
N VAL A 168 -2.58 20.33 -5.86
CA VAL A 168 -1.53 19.54 -5.20
C VAL A 168 -0.17 20.25 -5.32
N PRO A 169 0.49 20.60 -4.20
CA PRO A 169 1.83 21.19 -4.23
C PRO A 169 2.88 20.16 -4.63
N ILE A 170 3.98 20.61 -5.23
CA ILE A 170 5.08 19.74 -5.71
C ILE A 170 5.67 18.88 -4.58
N LEU A 171 5.68 19.37 -3.34
CA LEU A 171 5.98 18.55 -2.16
C LEU A 171 4.72 18.44 -1.31
N THR A 172 4.08 17.29 -1.40
CA THR A 172 3.02 16.88 -0.48
C THR A 172 3.30 15.48 0.02
N TYR A 173 3.01 15.23 1.29
CA TYR A 173 3.13 13.90 1.84
C TYR A 173 1.97 13.60 2.78
N LYS A 174 1.12 12.65 2.38
CA LYS A 174 0.02 12.19 3.22
C LYS A 174 0.58 11.26 4.30
N PRO A 175 0.39 11.53 5.61
CA PRO A 175 0.99 10.72 6.67
C PRO A 175 0.60 9.23 6.63
N THR A 176 -0.61 8.90 6.16
CA THR A 176 -1.06 7.51 6.02
C THR A 176 -0.30 6.71 4.97
N ASP A 177 0.26 7.38 3.96
CA ASP A 177 1.03 6.74 2.88
C ASP A 177 2.42 6.30 3.39
N ALA A 178 2.94 6.93 4.46
CA ALA A 178 4.26 6.64 5.00
C ALA A 178 4.38 5.24 5.62
N ILE A 179 3.27 4.65 6.08
CA ILE A 179 3.32 3.44 6.90
C ILE A 179 3.87 2.23 6.16
N ILE A 180 3.57 2.08 4.87
CA ILE A 180 4.03 0.93 4.08
C ILE A 180 5.56 0.92 3.96
N PRO A 181 6.22 1.97 3.41
CA PRO A 181 7.67 1.98 3.34
C PRO A 181 8.33 1.86 4.72
N LEU A 182 7.78 2.54 5.73
CA LEU A 182 8.33 2.48 7.09
C LEU A 182 8.24 1.06 7.66
N LEU A 183 7.10 0.38 7.54
CA LEU A 183 6.93 -1.00 7.98
C LEU A 183 7.81 -1.96 7.19
N PHE A 184 7.91 -1.79 5.87
CA PHE A 184 8.79 -2.59 5.02
C PHE A 184 10.26 -2.48 5.47
N PHE A 185 10.75 -1.25 5.68
CA PHE A 185 12.12 -1.04 6.16
C PHE A 185 12.31 -1.48 7.61
N THR A 186 11.30 -1.42 8.45
CA THR A 186 11.37 -2.01 9.79
C THR A 186 11.60 -3.51 9.72
N VAL A 187 10.92 -4.24 8.83
CA VAL A 187 11.20 -5.67 8.61
C VAL A 187 12.63 -5.88 8.13
N MET A 188 13.10 -5.08 7.16
CA MET A 188 14.48 -5.17 6.69
C MET A 188 15.50 -4.91 7.81
N TRP A 189 15.23 -3.95 8.68
CA TRP A 189 16.07 -3.65 9.85
C TRP A 189 16.06 -4.77 10.88
N VAL A 190 14.90 -5.27 11.30
CA VAL A 190 14.77 -6.39 12.26
C VAL A 190 15.52 -7.63 11.77
N ARG A 191 15.54 -7.82 10.45
CA ARG A 191 16.21 -8.95 9.77
C ARG A 191 17.69 -8.69 9.45
N GLY A 192 18.24 -7.55 9.85
CA GLY A 192 19.67 -7.26 9.73
C GLY A 192 20.14 -6.76 8.37
N TYR A 193 19.23 -6.36 7.48
CA TYR A 193 19.56 -5.78 6.17
C TYR A 193 19.82 -4.27 6.21
N LEU A 194 19.48 -3.60 7.32
CA LEU A 194 19.71 -2.17 7.50
C LEU A 194 20.53 -1.92 8.77
N PRO A 195 21.49 -0.97 8.74
CA PRO A 195 22.26 -0.63 9.93
C PRO A 195 21.41 0.11 10.97
N PRO A 196 21.82 0.13 12.25
CA PRO A 196 21.04 0.71 13.34
C PRO A 196 20.63 2.19 13.16
N ALA A 197 21.41 2.99 12.42
CA ALA A 197 21.08 4.39 12.15
C ALA A 197 19.73 4.56 11.44
N PHE A 198 19.36 3.62 10.55
CA PHE A 198 18.06 3.65 9.87
C PHE A 198 16.89 3.46 10.84
N MET A 199 17.09 2.72 11.95
CA MET A 199 16.04 2.54 12.95
C MET A 199 15.60 3.88 13.54
N ALA A 200 16.55 4.73 13.92
CA ALA A 200 16.23 6.04 14.49
C ALA A 200 15.46 6.91 13.49
N TRP A 201 15.87 6.88 12.22
CA TRP A 201 15.20 7.62 11.14
C TRP A 201 13.77 7.10 10.90
N ILE A 202 13.61 5.78 10.79
CA ILE A 202 12.30 5.13 10.61
C ILE A 202 11.39 5.47 11.80
N LEU A 203 11.88 5.35 13.04
CA LEU A 203 11.09 5.64 14.24
C LEU A 203 10.66 7.11 14.33
N ALA A 204 11.52 8.05 13.92
CA ALA A 204 11.16 9.47 13.85
C ALA A 204 10.02 9.72 12.84
N LEU A 205 10.08 9.07 11.67
CA LEU A 205 9.04 9.18 10.65
C LEU A 205 7.74 8.44 11.04
N VAL A 206 7.84 7.30 11.74
CA VAL A 206 6.69 6.59 12.31
C VAL A 206 6.01 7.46 13.38
N ALA A 207 6.77 8.10 14.26
CA ALA A 207 6.24 9.02 15.25
C ALA A 207 5.48 10.18 14.59
N PHE A 208 6.05 10.76 13.53
CA PHE A 208 5.39 11.78 12.73
C PHE A 208 4.07 11.27 12.10
N ALA A 209 4.09 10.09 11.47
CA ALA A 209 2.90 9.51 10.85
C ALA A 209 1.81 9.19 11.87
N ALA A 210 2.18 8.58 13.01
CA ALA A 210 1.31 8.24 14.11
C ALA A 210 0.68 9.47 14.78
N ALA A 211 1.42 10.57 14.87
CA ALA A 211 0.90 11.85 15.37
C ALA A 211 -0.25 12.40 14.52
N ARG A 212 -0.27 12.09 13.23
CA ARG A 212 -1.25 12.61 12.28
C ARG A 212 -2.36 11.62 11.95
N SER A 213 -2.18 10.33 12.24
CA SER A 213 -3.12 9.28 11.86
C SER A 213 -3.14 8.09 12.84
N ARG A 214 -4.31 7.87 13.46
CA ARG A 214 -4.57 6.73 14.36
C ARG A 214 -4.53 5.40 13.63
N SER A 215 -5.12 5.33 12.44
CA SER A 215 -5.13 4.10 11.62
C SER A 215 -3.72 3.69 11.22
N SER A 216 -2.87 4.67 10.95
CA SER A 216 -1.46 4.47 10.62
C SER A 216 -0.66 3.88 11.78
N LEU A 217 -0.91 4.35 13.01
CA LEU A 217 -0.32 3.77 14.21
C LEU A 217 -0.80 2.32 14.41
N ALA A 218 -2.10 2.07 14.31
CA ALA A 218 -2.66 0.73 14.46
C ALA A 218 -2.12 -0.25 13.41
N ALA A 219 -2.09 0.17 12.15
CA ALA A 219 -1.57 -0.63 11.03
C ALA A 219 -0.08 -0.96 11.22
N TYR A 220 0.74 0.02 11.64
CA TYR A 220 2.15 -0.20 11.94
C TYR A 220 2.34 -1.13 13.14
N ALA A 221 1.59 -0.95 14.23
CA ALA A 221 1.69 -1.77 15.43
C ALA A 221 1.31 -3.24 15.15
N VAL A 222 0.19 -3.47 14.45
CA VAL A 222 -0.22 -4.82 14.02
C VAL A 222 0.83 -5.45 13.12
N GLY A 223 1.30 -4.72 12.10
CA GLY A 223 2.34 -5.21 11.20
C GLY A 223 3.65 -5.54 11.93
N PHE A 224 4.04 -4.70 12.90
CA PHE A 224 5.23 -4.90 13.71
C PHE A 224 5.14 -6.16 14.58
N VAL A 225 3.99 -6.42 15.20
CA VAL A 225 3.73 -7.61 16.01
C VAL A 225 3.75 -8.88 15.16
N LEU A 226 3.13 -8.83 13.97
CA LEU A 226 2.96 -10.01 13.11
C LEU A 226 4.25 -10.48 12.43
N GLN A 227 5.35 -9.71 12.44
CA GLN A 227 6.58 -10.07 11.72
C GLN A 227 7.43 -11.18 12.38
N GLY A 228 7.12 -11.61 13.61
CA GLY A 228 7.79 -12.74 14.29
C GLY A 228 8.49 -12.41 15.61
N PRO A 229 9.18 -13.39 16.23
CA PRO A 229 9.38 -13.41 17.68
C PRO A 229 10.27 -12.25 18.12
N PHE A 230 9.71 -11.44 19.01
CA PHE A 230 10.32 -10.23 19.55
C PHE A 230 11.72 -10.54 20.09
N ARG A 231 12.74 -9.82 19.61
CA ARG A 231 13.90 -9.59 20.47
C ARG A 231 13.38 -8.68 21.59
N VAL A 232 13.53 -9.09 22.85
CA VAL A 232 13.07 -8.31 24.03
C VAL A 232 13.52 -6.84 23.92
N ARG A 233 14.73 -6.61 23.39
CA ARG A 233 15.27 -5.28 23.10
C ARG A 233 14.45 -4.45 22.08
N SER A 234 13.90 -5.04 21.02
CA SER A 234 13.09 -4.32 20.02
C SER A 234 11.69 -4.00 20.54
N LEU A 235 11.12 -4.84 21.42
CA LEU A 235 9.87 -4.54 22.11
C LEU A 235 10.05 -3.37 23.08
N TRP A 236 11.08 -3.41 23.93
CA TRP A 236 11.37 -2.33 24.87
C TRP A 236 11.75 -1.01 24.20
N LEU A 237 12.42 -1.05 23.04
CA LEU A 237 12.70 0.16 22.26
C LEU A 237 11.42 0.74 21.63
N MET A 238 10.50 -0.09 21.16
CA MET A 238 9.20 0.38 20.68
C MET A 238 8.38 0.99 21.82
N VAL A 239 8.34 0.34 22.98
CA VAL A 239 7.74 0.90 24.19
C VAL A 239 8.44 2.20 24.58
N ALA A 240 9.77 2.26 24.55
CA ALA A 240 10.52 3.47 24.88
C ALA A 240 10.28 4.60 23.87
N VAL A 241 10.12 4.33 22.58
CA VAL A 241 9.77 5.35 21.57
C VAL A 241 8.32 5.76 21.69
N PHE A 242 7.40 4.82 21.91
CA PHE A 242 6.00 5.14 22.19
C PHE A 242 5.90 6.02 23.44
N VAL A 243 6.59 5.64 24.52
CA VAL A 243 6.69 6.41 25.76
C VAL A 243 7.41 7.74 25.53
N ALA A 244 8.48 7.81 24.75
CA ALA A 244 9.17 9.07 24.45
C ALA A 244 8.30 10.02 23.63
N VAL A 245 7.55 9.51 22.65
CA VAL A 245 6.54 10.28 21.90
C VAL A 245 5.40 10.70 22.82
N SER A 246 5.01 9.86 23.78
CA SER A 246 4.01 10.17 24.80
C SER A 246 4.52 11.16 25.86
N LEU A 247 5.82 11.17 26.16
CA LEU A 247 6.48 12.09 27.09
C LEU A 247 6.75 13.44 26.42
N LEU A 248 7.15 13.46 25.15
CA LEU A 248 7.15 14.68 24.34
C LEU A 248 5.75 15.27 24.22
N ALA A 249 4.72 14.42 24.32
CA ALA A 249 3.33 14.85 24.45
C ALA A 249 2.93 15.37 25.85
N ILE A 250 3.76 15.21 26.88
CA ILE A 250 3.52 15.77 28.22
C ILE A 250 4.10 17.20 28.35
N PHE A 251 5.08 17.57 27.51
CA PHE A 251 5.78 18.86 27.59
C PHE A 251 5.11 20.04 26.82
N ASP A 252 3.85 19.90 26.37
CA ASP A 252 3.04 20.95 25.70
C ASP A 252 3.80 21.78 24.63
N VAL A 253 4.59 21.11 23.78
CA VAL A 253 5.27 21.75 22.64
C VAL A 253 4.24 22.10 21.56
N ARG A 254 3.67 23.30 21.65
CA ARG A 254 2.72 23.82 20.66
C ARG A 254 3.46 24.33 19.44
N ILE A 255 3.50 23.53 18.37
CA ILE A 255 3.97 24.00 17.07
C ILE A 255 2.75 24.55 16.32
N SER A 256 2.60 25.87 16.31
CA SER A 256 1.65 26.56 15.43
C SER A 256 2.11 26.37 13.98
N LEU A 257 1.41 25.51 13.24
CA LEU A 257 1.56 25.34 11.81
C LEU A 257 0.30 25.95 11.19
N GLY A 258 0.40 27.10 10.55
CA GLY A 258 -0.67 28.07 10.22
C GLY A 258 -1.95 27.59 9.53
N TYR A 259 -2.15 26.28 9.33
CA TYR A 259 -3.33 25.66 8.70
C TYR A 259 -3.97 24.56 9.59
N ARG A 260 -3.35 24.14 10.71
CA ARG A 260 -3.95 23.29 11.74
C ARG A 260 -3.09 23.30 13.01
N GLU A 261 -3.69 23.62 14.16
CA GLU A 261 -3.06 23.37 15.46
C GLU A 261 -2.97 21.86 15.70
N ILE A 262 -1.75 21.35 15.80
CA ILE A 262 -1.54 19.96 16.24
C ILE A 262 -1.50 20.01 17.76
N SER A 263 -2.67 19.81 18.36
CA SER A 263 -2.75 19.66 19.81
C SER A 263 -2.14 18.32 20.18
N ILE A 264 -1.12 18.38 21.03
CA ILE A 264 -0.45 17.24 21.62
C ILE A 264 -1.41 16.38 22.48
N ASN A 265 -2.51 16.96 22.98
CA ASN A 265 -3.60 16.21 23.62
C ASN A 265 -4.27 15.23 22.65
N GLN A 266 -4.30 15.53 21.35
CA GLN A 266 -4.81 14.58 20.35
C GLN A 266 -3.91 13.34 20.26
N LEU A 267 -2.59 13.48 20.40
CA LEU A 267 -1.63 12.37 20.42
C LEU A 267 -1.82 11.46 21.65
N ALA A 268 -1.94 12.04 22.85
CA ALA A 268 -2.22 11.30 24.09
C ALA A 268 -3.60 10.62 24.06
N ALA A 269 -4.61 11.31 23.53
CA ALA A 269 -5.95 10.75 23.37
C ALA A 269 -6.01 9.60 22.33
N ASN A 270 -5.14 9.61 21.32
CA ASN A 270 -5.00 8.51 20.36
C ASN A 270 -4.40 7.24 21.01
N ALA A 271 -3.51 7.42 22.00
CA ALA A 271 -2.83 6.34 22.71
C ALA A 271 -3.66 5.76 23.86
N LEU A 272 -4.32 6.62 24.64
CA LEU A 272 -5.12 6.25 25.82
C LEU A 272 -6.47 5.59 25.47
N PHE A 273 -6.99 5.81 24.24
CA PHE A 273 -8.21 5.15 23.75
C PHE A 273 -8.16 3.61 23.82
N PHE A 274 -6.96 3.01 23.75
CA PHE A 274 -6.80 1.56 23.84
C PHE A 274 -6.85 1.01 25.27
N LEU A 275 -6.75 1.86 26.29
CA LEU A 275 -6.67 1.47 27.70
C LEU A 275 -7.95 1.81 28.48
N GLU A 276 -8.64 2.90 28.14
CA GLU A 276 -9.88 3.33 28.83
C GLU A 276 -10.93 3.86 27.84
N PRO A 277 -11.87 3.02 27.37
CA PRO A 277 -12.95 3.43 26.46
C PRO A 277 -13.93 4.44 27.09
N ASP A 278 -14.10 4.42 28.42
CA ASP A 278 -15.18 5.12 29.13
C ASP A 278 -14.85 6.59 29.50
N GLN A 279 -13.58 7.00 29.41
CA GLN A 279 -13.17 8.41 29.59
C GLN A 279 -13.19 9.22 28.28
N ALA A 280 -13.74 8.65 27.20
CA ALA A 280 -13.89 9.27 25.88
C ALA A 280 -14.76 10.55 25.85
N GLY A 281 -15.37 10.94 26.97
CA GLY A 281 -16.16 12.18 27.10
C GLY A 281 -15.38 13.49 27.03
N GLN A 282 -14.03 13.46 27.06
CA GLN A 282 -13.17 14.63 26.87
C GLN A 282 -12.40 14.64 25.53
N LEU A 283 -12.83 13.84 24.56
CA LEU A 283 -12.32 13.95 23.20
C LEU A 283 -12.89 15.20 22.49
N ASP A 284 -12.03 15.88 21.75
CA ASP A 284 -12.37 16.97 20.82
C ASP A 284 -13.63 16.62 20.01
N SER A 285 -14.69 17.41 20.17
CA SER A 285 -16.03 17.20 19.59
C SER A 285 -15.99 16.87 18.09
N THR A 286 -14.99 17.39 17.37
CA THR A 286 -14.73 17.16 15.95
C THR A 286 -14.33 15.72 15.61
N THR A 287 -13.65 15.00 16.51
CA THR A 287 -13.17 13.63 16.25
C THR A 287 -14.30 12.61 16.37
N THR A 288 -15.13 12.74 17.42
CA THR A 288 -16.32 11.90 17.60
C THR A 288 -17.34 12.17 16.49
N GLN A 289 -17.48 13.43 16.06
CA GLN A 289 -18.30 13.81 14.91
C GLN A 289 -17.83 13.15 13.61
N ASN A 290 -16.53 13.11 13.34
CA ASN A 290 -15.96 12.44 12.15
C ASN A 290 -16.21 10.92 12.14
N ALA A 291 -16.09 10.26 13.30
CA ALA A 291 -16.36 8.82 13.41
C ALA A 291 -17.85 8.51 13.17
N ASN A 292 -18.75 9.28 13.78
CA ASN A 292 -20.19 9.13 13.60
C ASN A 292 -20.62 9.42 12.16
N TRP A 293 -20.03 10.43 11.52
CA TRP A 293 -20.27 10.76 10.11
C TRP A 293 -19.88 9.60 9.19
N ARG A 294 -18.73 8.96 9.40
CA ARG A 294 -18.34 7.75 8.63
C ARG A 294 -19.26 6.58 8.88
N LEU A 295 -19.61 6.32 10.14
CA LEU A 295 -20.50 5.21 10.49
C LEU A 295 -21.87 5.39 9.84
N ALA A 296 -22.46 6.58 9.89
CA ALA A 296 -23.72 6.88 9.23
C ALA A 296 -23.64 6.64 7.71
N TRP A 297 -22.53 7.06 7.07
CA TRP A 297 -22.32 6.81 5.64
C TRP A 297 -22.20 5.32 5.31
N TRP A 298 -21.43 4.58 6.10
CA TRP A 298 -21.27 3.13 5.92
C TRP A 298 -22.58 2.37 6.17
N THR A 299 -23.38 2.80 7.14
CA THR A 299 -24.71 2.25 7.39
C THR A 299 -25.65 2.52 6.21
N ALA A 300 -25.61 3.71 5.62
CA ALA A 300 -26.40 4.02 4.43
C ALA A 300 -26.02 3.11 3.25
N ILE A 301 -24.72 2.95 2.99
CA ILE A 301 -24.21 2.02 1.97
C ILE A 301 -24.66 0.58 2.25
N TRP A 302 -24.51 0.12 3.49
CA TRP A 302 -24.87 -1.24 3.87
C TRP A 302 -26.36 -1.51 3.69
N ASN A 303 -27.22 -0.61 4.17
CA ASN A 303 -28.67 -0.76 4.08
C ASN A 303 -29.11 -0.82 2.62
N GLU A 304 -28.54 0.04 1.76
CA GLU A 304 -28.85 -0.01 0.33
C GLU A 304 -28.30 -1.29 -0.32
N ALA A 305 -27.07 -1.70 0.00
CA ALA A 305 -26.46 -2.91 -0.56
C ALA A 305 -27.17 -4.21 -0.17
N VAL A 306 -28.06 -4.19 0.83
CA VAL A 306 -28.88 -5.35 1.23
C VAL A 306 -30.29 -5.29 0.65
N VAL A 307 -30.86 -4.09 0.50
CA VAL A 307 -32.28 -3.91 0.12
C VAL A 307 -32.47 -3.59 -1.37
N ASN A 308 -31.47 -3.01 -2.04
CA ASN A 308 -31.59 -2.54 -3.41
C ASN A 308 -31.69 -3.70 -4.41
N GLU A 309 -32.52 -3.54 -5.45
CA GLU A 309 -32.67 -4.49 -6.56
C GLU A 309 -31.35 -4.82 -7.27
N TYR A 310 -30.36 -3.92 -7.18
CA TYR A 310 -29.02 -4.09 -7.74
C TYR A 310 -27.98 -4.64 -6.73
N TYR A 311 -28.38 -5.25 -5.60
CA TYR A 311 -27.45 -5.70 -4.55
C TYR A 311 -26.26 -6.56 -5.06
N LEU A 312 -26.46 -7.38 -6.10
CA LEU A 312 -25.39 -8.18 -6.69
C LEU A 312 -24.39 -7.37 -7.53
N MET A 313 -24.87 -6.35 -8.25
CA MET A 313 -24.09 -5.59 -9.24
C MET A 313 -23.65 -4.21 -8.74
N GLY A 314 -24.24 -3.70 -7.66
CA GLY A 314 -24.01 -2.37 -7.13
C GLY A 314 -24.60 -1.26 -8.01
N LEU A 315 -24.30 -0.02 -7.62
CA LEU A 315 -24.77 1.22 -8.26
C LEU A 315 -24.03 1.56 -9.56
N GLY A 316 -23.04 0.75 -9.95
CA GLY A 316 -22.10 1.08 -11.02
C GLY A 316 -20.94 1.96 -10.54
N TRP A 317 -19.91 2.07 -11.37
CA TRP A 317 -18.63 2.66 -10.97
C TRP A 317 -18.59 4.19 -11.09
N GLY A 318 -19.44 4.79 -11.91
CA GLY A 318 -19.45 6.23 -12.17
C GLY A 318 -20.11 7.08 -11.09
N VAL A 319 -20.87 6.48 -10.17
CA VAL A 319 -21.54 7.21 -9.09
C VAL A 319 -20.56 7.86 -8.11
N ASN A 320 -20.81 9.14 -7.79
CA ASN A 320 -20.21 9.79 -6.64
C ASN A 320 -21.00 9.39 -5.38
N LEU A 321 -20.39 8.59 -4.49
CA LEU A 321 -21.07 8.10 -3.31
C LEU A 321 -21.35 9.20 -2.28
N ALA A 322 -20.54 10.26 -2.25
CA ALA A 322 -20.80 11.35 -1.30
C ALA A 322 -22.05 12.12 -1.70
N ASP A 323 -22.22 12.38 -3.01
CA ASP A 323 -23.40 13.06 -3.54
C ASP A 323 -24.64 12.16 -3.43
N HIS A 324 -24.52 10.89 -3.80
CA HIS A 324 -25.63 9.92 -3.77
C HIS A 324 -26.23 9.75 -2.36
N TYR A 325 -25.37 9.68 -1.33
CA TYR A 325 -25.81 9.50 0.06
C TYR A 325 -25.95 10.81 0.86
N GLY A 326 -25.66 11.97 0.27
CA GLY A 326 -25.77 13.27 0.95
C GLY A 326 -24.68 13.57 1.98
N PHE A 327 -23.47 13.03 1.81
CA PHE A 327 -22.32 13.22 2.70
C PHE A 327 -21.29 14.23 2.16
N GLN A 328 -21.62 15.00 1.13
CA GLN A 328 -20.70 15.97 0.54
C GLN A 328 -20.31 17.08 1.54
N THR A 329 -19.02 17.39 1.62
CA THR A 329 -18.47 18.39 2.58
C THR A 329 -17.94 19.65 1.91
N VAL A 330 -17.87 19.67 0.58
CA VAL A 330 -17.38 20.80 -0.24
C VAL A 330 -18.33 21.01 -1.42
N GLU A 331 -18.46 22.24 -1.93
CA GLU A 331 -19.27 22.49 -3.12
C GLU A 331 -18.84 21.62 -4.31
N ALA A 332 -19.82 21.11 -5.07
CA ALA A 332 -19.67 20.09 -6.11
C ALA A 332 -18.74 20.45 -7.30
N ASN A 333 -18.23 21.69 -7.37
CA ASN A 333 -17.40 22.19 -8.46
C ASN A 333 -15.91 22.34 -8.11
N THR A 334 -15.45 21.78 -6.99
CA THR A 334 -14.03 21.83 -6.59
C THR A 334 -13.27 20.55 -6.99
N LEU A 335 -11.94 20.63 -7.19
CA LEU A 335 -11.11 19.46 -7.48
C LEU A 335 -11.01 18.47 -6.30
N ASP A 336 -11.44 18.90 -5.11
CA ASP A 336 -11.40 18.16 -3.85
C ASP A 336 -12.76 17.59 -3.41
N VAL A 337 -13.72 17.49 -4.35
CA VAL A 337 -15.03 16.88 -4.11
C VAL A 337 -14.87 15.47 -3.56
N LEU A 338 -15.48 15.24 -2.39
CA LEU A 338 -15.46 13.95 -1.72
C LEU A 338 -16.20 12.93 -2.60
N ARG A 339 -15.61 11.74 -2.77
CA ARG A 339 -16.16 10.68 -3.64
C ARG A 339 -16.23 9.29 -3.02
N ASN A 340 -15.37 9.03 -2.04
CA ASN A 340 -15.18 7.69 -1.47
C ASN A 340 -15.46 7.71 0.03
N PRO A 341 -16.06 6.64 0.59
CA PRO A 341 -16.51 6.59 1.98
C PRO A 341 -15.39 6.45 3.01
N HIS A 342 -14.13 6.72 2.65
CA HIS A 342 -12.96 6.41 3.49
C HIS A 342 -12.91 4.94 3.96
N ASN A 343 -13.37 4.03 3.10
CA ASN A 343 -13.32 2.60 3.31
C ASN A 343 -13.43 1.90 1.94
N ALA A 344 -12.34 1.27 1.51
CA ALA A 344 -12.24 0.62 0.20
C ALA A 344 -13.29 -0.48 0.02
N LEU A 345 -13.58 -1.27 1.06
CA LEU A 345 -14.60 -2.31 0.99
C LEU A 345 -16.00 -1.71 0.79
N MET A 346 -16.35 -0.64 1.52
CA MET A 346 -17.63 0.05 1.34
C MET A 346 -17.75 0.68 -0.05
N GLY A 347 -16.65 1.24 -0.57
CA GLY A 347 -16.61 1.77 -1.93
C GLY A 347 -16.81 0.69 -2.99
N ILE A 348 -16.20 -0.49 -2.82
CA ILE A 348 -16.36 -1.64 -3.71
C ILE A 348 -17.77 -2.24 -3.58
N LEU A 349 -18.33 -2.33 -2.36
CA LEU A 349 -19.67 -2.83 -2.12
C LEU A 349 -20.73 -1.97 -2.77
N ALA A 350 -20.67 -0.65 -2.57
CA ALA A 350 -21.64 0.26 -3.15
C ALA A 350 -21.61 0.24 -4.69
N ARG A 351 -20.42 0.18 -5.30
CA ARG A 351 -20.26 0.30 -6.76
C ARG A 351 -20.34 -1.03 -7.51
N GLY A 352 -19.66 -2.05 -6.99
CA GLY A 352 -19.52 -3.35 -7.63
C GLY A 352 -20.43 -4.45 -7.07
N GLY A 353 -21.15 -4.16 -5.98
CA GLY A 353 -22.09 -5.09 -5.35
C GLY A 353 -21.43 -6.25 -4.63
N TRP A 354 -22.24 -7.20 -4.19
CA TRP A 354 -21.80 -8.36 -3.42
C TRP A 354 -20.86 -9.30 -4.19
N VAL A 355 -21.06 -9.46 -5.51
CA VAL A 355 -20.27 -10.39 -6.32
C VAL A 355 -18.79 -9.99 -6.34
N ILE A 356 -18.50 -8.73 -6.68
CA ILE A 356 -17.13 -8.23 -6.68
C ILE A 356 -16.58 -8.16 -5.26
N SER A 357 -17.36 -7.64 -4.31
CA SER A 357 -16.88 -7.45 -2.93
C SER A 357 -16.44 -8.76 -2.29
N PHE A 358 -17.25 -9.81 -2.47
CA PHE A 358 -16.93 -11.13 -1.93
C PHE A 358 -15.70 -11.74 -2.62
N ALA A 359 -15.61 -11.68 -3.95
CA ALA A 359 -14.45 -12.18 -4.68
C ALA A 359 -13.16 -11.39 -4.37
N TRP A 360 -13.27 -10.09 -4.11
CA TRP A 360 -12.17 -9.23 -3.68
C TRP A 360 -11.70 -9.61 -2.26
N LEU A 361 -12.61 -9.82 -1.31
CA LEU A 361 -12.27 -10.32 0.02
C LEU A 361 -11.61 -11.71 -0.03
N LEU A 362 -12.15 -12.62 -0.85
CA LEU A 362 -11.56 -13.95 -1.05
C LEU A 362 -10.17 -13.88 -1.68
N THR A 363 -9.90 -12.92 -2.57
CA THR A 363 -8.57 -12.68 -3.14
C THR A 363 -7.55 -12.44 -2.02
N TYR A 364 -7.84 -11.54 -1.08
CA TYR A 364 -6.95 -11.26 0.03
C TYR A 364 -6.87 -12.40 1.04
N ALA A 365 -8.00 -13.01 1.39
CA ALA A 365 -8.03 -14.12 2.33
C ALA A 365 -7.18 -15.30 1.83
N THR A 366 -7.38 -15.71 0.58
CA THR A 366 -6.61 -16.80 -0.02
C THR A 366 -5.14 -16.44 -0.22
N PHE A 367 -4.81 -15.18 -0.51
CA PHE A 367 -3.43 -14.72 -0.56
C PHE A 367 -2.74 -14.83 0.81
N LEU A 368 -3.34 -14.27 1.86
CA LEU A 368 -2.78 -14.27 3.22
C LEU A 368 -2.61 -15.70 3.75
N VAL A 369 -3.62 -16.56 3.57
CA VAL A 369 -3.54 -17.98 3.92
C VAL A 369 -2.41 -18.67 3.16
N SER A 370 -2.27 -18.41 1.86
CA SER A 370 -1.19 -18.98 1.05
C SER A 370 0.20 -18.55 1.52
N VAL A 371 0.35 -17.30 1.97
CA VAL A 371 1.60 -16.78 2.52
C VAL A 371 1.94 -17.47 3.84
N VAL A 372 0.99 -17.54 4.78
CA VAL A 372 1.18 -18.23 6.07
C VAL A 372 1.52 -19.70 5.86
N TRP A 373 0.77 -20.38 5.01
CA TRP A 373 1.02 -21.77 4.64
C TRP A 373 2.40 -21.98 4.02
N SER A 374 2.80 -21.07 3.11
CA SER A 374 4.12 -21.10 2.50
C SER A 374 5.23 -20.91 3.52
N LEU A 375 5.09 -19.95 4.44
CA LEU A 375 6.06 -19.71 5.51
C LEU A 375 6.16 -20.89 6.50
N ALA A 376 5.09 -21.65 6.68
CA ALA A 376 5.05 -22.81 7.57
C ALA A 376 5.61 -24.09 6.93
N ARG A 377 5.39 -24.29 5.62
CA ARG A 377 5.67 -25.57 4.95
C ARG A 377 6.87 -25.58 4.00
N LYS A 378 7.37 -24.41 3.59
CA LYS A 378 8.45 -24.30 2.60
C LYS A 378 9.74 -23.80 3.22
N HIS A 379 10.86 -24.37 2.77
CA HIS A 379 12.20 -23.93 3.14
C HIS A 379 12.69 -22.82 2.23
N TYR A 380 12.50 -21.57 2.65
CA TYR A 380 13.02 -20.41 1.95
C TYR A 380 14.43 -20.05 2.40
N SER A 381 15.23 -19.50 1.49
CA SER A 381 16.42 -18.72 1.89
C SER A 381 16.01 -17.58 2.83
N TYR A 382 16.96 -17.10 3.63
CA TYR A 382 16.69 -16.07 4.62
C TYR A 382 16.14 -14.77 3.97
N ALA A 383 16.69 -14.38 2.81
CA ALA A 383 16.21 -13.32 1.93
C ALA A 383 14.74 -13.49 1.52
N ASN A 384 14.42 -14.62 0.89
CA ASN A 384 13.06 -14.88 0.39
C ASN A 384 12.05 -14.93 1.53
N ARG A 385 12.41 -15.54 2.67
CA ARG A 385 11.57 -15.55 3.87
C ARG A 385 11.33 -14.14 4.41
N THR A 386 12.38 -13.31 4.42
CA THR A 386 12.31 -11.92 4.88
C THR A 386 11.39 -11.09 3.99
N LEU A 387 11.54 -11.19 2.67
CA LEU A 387 10.65 -10.50 1.72
C LEU A 387 9.20 -10.97 1.85
N LEU A 388 8.97 -12.27 1.98
CA LEU A 388 7.62 -12.82 2.12
C LEU A 388 6.93 -12.34 3.41
N ILE A 389 7.69 -12.20 4.51
CA ILE A 389 7.20 -11.62 5.76
C ILE A 389 6.91 -10.12 5.60
N ALA A 390 7.80 -9.37 4.94
CA ALA A 390 7.57 -7.95 4.66
C ALA A 390 6.29 -7.75 3.84
N ILE A 391 6.08 -8.56 2.79
CA ILE A 391 4.87 -8.55 1.97
C ILE A 391 3.63 -8.88 2.83
N PHE A 392 3.70 -9.90 3.69
CA PHE A 392 2.60 -10.28 4.57
C PHE A 392 2.16 -9.13 5.48
N VAL A 393 3.09 -8.54 6.22
CA VAL A 393 2.75 -7.48 7.19
C VAL A 393 2.33 -6.19 6.49
N CYS A 394 2.96 -5.84 5.37
CA CYS A 394 2.55 -4.69 4.56
C CYS A 394 1.16 -4.88 3.95
N THR A 395 0.79 -6.11 3.56
CA THR A 395 -0.55 -6.41 3.04
C THR A 395 -1.61 -6.16 4.11
N ILE A 396 -1.39 -6.67 5.33
CA ILE A 396 -2.32 -6.46 6.45
C ILE A 396 -2.43 -4.98 6.83
N ALA A 397 -1.29 -4.28 6.94
CA ALA A 397 -1.27 -2.85 7.23
C ALA A 397 -2.05 -2.03 6.17
N ASN A 398 -1.91 -2.42 4.89
CA ASN A 398 -2.66 -1.80 3.80
C ASN A 398 -4.17 -2.02 3.91
N LEU A 399 -4.61 -3.22 4.28
CA LEU A 399 -6.03 -3.52 4.46
C LEU A 399 -6.63 -2.76 5.66
N ILE A 400 -5.87 -2.59 6.74
CA ILE A 400 -6.28 -1.78 7.91
C ILE A 400 -6.45 -0.31 7.52
N ASN A 401 -5.47 0.27 6.83
CA ASN A 401 -5.57 1.65 6.34
C ASN A 401 -6.69 1.79 5.30
N GLY A 402 -6.84 0.82 4.40
CA GLY A 402 -7.92 0.79 3.40
C GLY A 402 -9.32 0.68 4.01
N ALA A 403 -9.47 0.14 5.21
CA ALA A 403 -10.74 0.12 5.93
C ALA A 403 -11.10 1.45 6.61
N THR A 404 -10.16 2.40 6.68
CA THR A 404 -10.31 3.62 7.51
C THR A 404 -9.96 4.93 6.78
N ASP A 405 -9.49 4.86 5.54
CA ASP A 405 -9.13 6.01 4.72
C ASP A 405 -9.31 5.70 3.22
N VAL A 406 -9.35 6.75 2.40
CA VAL A 406 -9.20 6.64 0.94
C VAL A 406 -7.73 6.36 0.68
N TYR A 407 -7.43 5.09 0.40
CA TYR A 407 -6.09 4.53 0.48
C TYR A 407 -5.81 3.64 -0.74
N LEU A 408 -6.49 2.50 -0.86
CA LEU A 408 -6.33 1.57 -1.99
C LEU A 408 -6.95 2.08 -3.29
N GLU A 409 -7.71 3.16 -3.24
CA GLU A 409 -8.22 3.89 -4.40
C GLU A 409 -7.15 4.83 -4.99
N SER A 410 -6.10 5.15 -4.23
CA SER A 410 -5.07 6.11 -4.63
C SER A 410 -3.81 5.42 -5.17
N PRO A 411 -3.24 5.87 -6.30
CA PRO A 411 -2.11 5.19 -6.95
C PRO A 411 -0.88 5.05 -6.06
N GLN A 412 -0.58 6.07 -5.25
CA GLN A 412 0.64 6.10 -4.45
C GLN A 412 0.73 5.01 -3.38
N VAL A 413 -0.40 4.35 -3.11
CA VAL A 413 -0.52 3.23 -2.19
C VAL A 413 -0.89 1.96 -2.95
N ALA A 414 -1.91 2.04 -3.80
CA ALA A 414 -2.45 0.89 -4.53
C ALA A 414 -1.40 0.23 -5.43
N ILE A 415 -0.59 1.03 -6.13
CA ILE A 415 0.44 0.51 -7.05
C ILE A 415 1.53 -0.24 -6.26
N PRO A 416 2.21 0.35 -5.27
CA PRO A 416 3.15 -0.41 -4.43
C PRO A 416 2.53 -1.63 -3.76
N HIS A 417 1.28 -1.51 -3.29
CA HIS A 417 0.56 -2.62 -2.68
C HIS A 417 0.44 -3.82 -3.65
N TRP A 418 -0.10 -3.60 -4.85
CA TRP A 418 -0.25 -4.65 -5.83
C TRP A 418 1.08 -5.20 -6.33
N ILE A 419 2.13 -4.37 -6.42
CA ILE A 419 3.49 -4.83 -6.72
C ILE A 419 3.98 -5.82 -5.66
N LEU A 420 3.76 -5.54 -4.37
CA LEU A 420 4.09 -6.46 -3.27
C LEU A 420 3.30 -7.77 -3.36
N ILE A 421 1.99 -7.72 -3.69
CA ILE A 421 1.18 -8.92 -3.91
C ILE A 421 1.76 -9.78 -5.05
N GLY A 422 2.12 -9.16 -6.17
CA GLY A 422 2.73 -9.85 -7.31
C GLY A 422 4.08 -10.50 -6.99
N LEU A 423 4.92 -9.81 -6.21
CA LEU A 423 6.16 -10.37 -5.67
C LEU A 423 5.86 -11.59 -4.77
N GLY A 424 4.82 -11.51 -3.95
CA GLY A 424 4.36 -12.59 -3.08
C GLY A 424 3.94 -13.83 -3.87
N TRP A 425 3.14 -13.66 -4.93
CA TRP A 425 2.79 -14.74 -5.85
C TRP A 425 4.04 -15.42 -6.41
N ALA A 426 5.02 -14.64 -6.90
CA ALA A 426 6.23 -15.19 -7.50
C ALA A 426 7.12 -15.93 -6.49
N LEU A 427 7.25 -15.41 -5.27
CA LEU A 427 8.00 -16.06 -4.18
C LEU A 427 7.35 -17.38 -3.76
N MET A 428 6.03 -17.40 -3.58
CA MET A 428 5.30 -18.61 -3.18
C MET A 428 5.34 -19.71 -4.25
N GLU A 429 5.49 -19.35 -5.52
CA GLU A 429 5.56 -20.31 -6.62
C GLU A 429 6.94 -20.90 -6.84
N ARG A 430 7.99 -20.26 -6.31
CA ARG A 430 9.35 -20.74 -6.47
C ARG A 430 9.48 -22.10 -5.80
N GLU A 431 9.86 -23.11 -6.57
CA GLU A 431 10.20 -24.42 -6.03
C GLU A 431 11.40 -24.25 -5.09
N THR A 432 11.23 -24.66 -3.84
CA THR A 432 12.34 -24.88 -2.93
C THR A 432 13.06 -26.09 -3.47
N ARG A 433 14.09 -25.89 -4.31
CA ARG A 433 14.96 -27.00 -4.71
C ARG A 433 15.43 -27.67 -3.42
N PRO A 434 15.21 -28.98 -3.24
CA PRO A 434 15.99 -29.73 -2.28
C PRO A 434 17.45 -29.51 -2.66
N SER A 435 18.29 -29.15 -1.70
CA SER A 435 19.74 -29.19 -1.88
C SER A 435 20.12 -30.65 -2.16
N HIS A 436 20.14 -31.06 -3.43
CA HIS A 436 20.86 -32.25 -3.85
C HIS A 436 22.36 -31.97 -3.70
N ALA A 437 22.83 -32.11 -2.46
CA ALA A 437 24.24 -32.06 -2.11
C ALA A 437 24.46 -32.83 -0.80
N GLU A 438 23.93 -34.04 -0.70
CA GLU A 438 24.24 -34.99 0.40
C GLU A 438 23.74 -36.40 0.03
N THR A 439 24.24 -36.98 -1.07
CA THR A 439 24.13 -38.45 -1.35
C THR A 439 25.04 -38.91 -2.49
N SER A 440 26.27 -38.39 -2.56
CA SER A 440 27.31 -38.97 -3.43
C SER A 440 28.69 -38.95 -2.77
N VAL A 441 28.76 -39.40 -1.52
CA VAL A 441 30.02 -39.77 -0.87
C VAL A 441 29.90 -41.23 -0.44
N GLY A 442 30.76 -42.07 -1.03
CA GLY A 442 30.85 -43.51 -0.82
C GLY A 442 29.88 -44.26 -1.75
N LEU A 443 30.31 -44.92 -2.81
CA LEU A 443 31.35 -45.94 -2.83
C LEU A 443 31.97 -46.01 -4.23
N GLU A 444 33.22 -45.58 -4.37
CA GLU A 444 34.13 -46.21 -5.32
C GLU A 444 35.21 -46.98 -4.53
N LYS A 445 35.06 -48.31 -4.62
CA LYS A 445 36.12 -49.31 -4.86
C LYS A 445 37.07 -49.69 -3.72
N PRO A 446 37.70 -50.88 -3.75
CA PRO A 446 38.20 -51.63 -4.94
C PRO A 446 37.17 -52.36 -5.79
#